data_AF-A0A2S3W3W0-F1
#
_entry.id   AF-A0A2S3W3W0-F1
#
_cell.length_a   1.000
_cell.length_b   1.000
_cell.length_c   1.000
_cell.angle_alpha   90.00
_cell.angle_beta   90.00
_cell.angle_gamma   90.00
#
_symmetry.space_group_name_H-M   'P 1'
#
loop_
_entity.id
_entity.type
_entity.pdbx_description
1 polymer ?
#
loop_
_entity_poly.entity_id
_entity_poly.type
_entity_poly.pdbx_seq_one_letter_code
_entity_poly.pdbx_strand_id
1 'polypeptide(L)'
;MTTAHMTTAHTVHDLRAQVMQWKRDGLRVAMVPTMGALHDGHLSLVRAARAACDRVVVSIFVNPIQFDDAADLAAYPRTLDADAALLRGAGVDVLYAPSAAEMYPPGFATTIRVRGVSEGLCGGARPGHFDGVATVVCKLLMQALADCAFFGEKDFQQVHVVRRMVTDLNLPVEIVTCPTRREDDGLAMSSRNRRLSAEGRARARILPQVLTQCAERIAAGDDLDTALQQARDALIAAGFTSVDYLELRDARDLAPVTTTPTAPARLLAAAWLESVRLIDGVDVGV
;
A
#
# COMPACT_ATOMS: atom_id res chain seq x y z
N MET A 1 19.90 3.24 29.03
CA MET A 1 19.19 2.85 27.81
C MET A 1 19.88 3.55 26.65
N THR A 2 20.74 2.84 25.93
CA THR A 2 21.37 3.36 24.71
C THR A 2 20.27 3.60 23.69
N THR A 3 20.03 4.87 23.33
CA THR A 3 19.20 5.23 22.18
C THR A 3 19.84 4.61 20.95
N ALA A 4 19.32 3.48 20.49
CA ALA A 4 19.77 2.86 19.25
C ALA A 4 19.61 3.90 18.12
N HIS A 5 20.70 4.29 17.50
CA HIS A 5 20.68 5.17 16.34
C HIS A 5 20.28 4.37 15.10
N MET A 6 19.27 4.84 14.38
CA MET A 6 18.91 4.34 13.07
C MET A 6 20.13 4.43 12.14
N THR A 7 20.52 3.31 11.53
CA THR A 7 21.55 3.30 10.48
C THR A 7 20.88 3.40 9.10
N THR A 8 21.62 3.90 8.10
CA THR A 8 21.16 3.95 6.71
C THR A 8 22.01 3.01 5.87
N ALA A 9 21.36 2.11 5.13
CA ALA A 9 22.01 1.19 4.20
C ALA A 9 21.60 1.54 2.76
N HIS A 10 22.56 1.60 1.86
CA HIS A 10 22.34 1.87 0.43
C HIS A 10 22.56 0.65 -0.47
N THR A 11 23.18 -0.40 0.07
CA THR A 11 23.46 -1.65 -0.64
C THR A 11 22.83 -2.83 0.09
N VAL A 12 22.56 -3.90 -0.66
CA VAL A 12 22.11 -5.18 -0.09
C VAL A 12 23.17 -5.74 0.86
N HIS A 13 24.45 -5.50 0.58
CA HIS A 13 25.55 -5.94 1.44
C HIS A 13 25.44 -5.31 2.84
N ASP A 14 25.32 -3.99 2.93
CA ASP A 14 25.26 -3.27 4.21
C ASP A 14 24.00 -3.64 4.99
N LEU A 15 22.86 -3.74 4.30
CA LEU A 15 21.61 -4.20 4.90
C LEU A 15 21.78 -5.60 5.52
N ARG A 16 22.32 -6.54 4.74
CA ARG A 16 22.47 -7.93 5.19
C ARG A 16 23.51 -8.08 6.29
N ALA A 17 24.59 -7.31 6.27
CA ALA A 17 25.58 -7.33 7.35
C ALA A 17 24.92 -7.08 8.72
N GLN A 18 24.02 -6.09 8.79
CA GLN A 18 23.28 -5.76 10.00
C GLN A 18 22.22 -6.82 10.34
N VAL A 19 21.40 -7.20 9.36
CA VAL A 19 20.28 -8.14 9.57
C VAL A 19 20.77 -9.54 9.95
N MET A 20 21.83 -10.05 9.31
CA MET A 20 22.36 -11.38 9.63
C MET A 20 22.85 -11.47 11.07
N GLN A 21 23.37 -10.38 11.64
CA GLN A 21 23.72 -10.35 13.07
C GLN A 21 22.48 -10.53 13.93
N TRP A 22 21.40 -9.78 13.66
CA TRP A 22 20.13 -9.93 14.37
C TRP A 22 19.55 -11.34 14.27
N LYS A 23 19.67 -11.97 13.09
CA LYS A 23 19.25 -13.37 12.90
C LYS A 23 20.05 -14.34 13.75
N ARG A 24 21.38 -14.16 13.87
CA ARG A 24 22.22 -14.98 14.76
C ARG A 24 21.84 -14.81 16.22
N ASP A 25 21.40 -13.61 16.59
CA ASP A 25 20.93 -13.29 17.94
C ASP A 25 19.48 -13.78 18.19
N GLY A 26 18.84 -14.41 17.21
CA GLY A 26 17.46 -14.93 17.31
C GLY A 26 16.37 -13.86 17.28
N LEU A 27 16.69 -12.64 16.83
CA LEU A 27 15.77 -11.51 16.81
C LEU A 27 14.84 -11.55 15.59
N ARG A 28 13.58 -11.17 15.80
CA ARG A 28 12.57 -11.00 14.75
C ARG A 28 12.75 -9.66 14.03
N VAL A 29 12.78 -9.70 12.71
CA VAL A 29 13.02 -8.57 11.82
C VAL A 29 11.74 -8.26 11.04
N ALA A 30 11.20 -7.07 11.29
CA ALA A 30 10.10 -6.51 10.52
C ALA A 30 10.62 -5.71 9.32
N MET A 31 9.88 -5.78 8.22
CA MET A 31 10.08 -4.98 7.02
C MET A 31 8.85 -4.09 6.77
N VAL A 32 9.07 -2.79 6.59
CA VAL A 32 8.05 -1.84 6.15
C VAL A 32 8.49 -1.26 4.80
N PRO A 33 8.03 -1.81 3.67
CA PRO A 33 8.40 -1.31 2.36
C PRO A 33 7.63 -0.03 2.01
N THR A 34 8.34 1.03 1.62
CA THR A 34 7.73 2.30 1.20
C THR A 34 8.42 2.89 -0.03
N MET A 35 7.76 3.86 -0.66
CA MET A 35 8.36 4.68 -1.71
C MET A 35 8.83 6.06 -1.19
N GLY A 36 8.87 6.26 0.13
CA GLY A 36 9.17 7.57 0.74
C GLY A 36 8.01 8.56 0.69
N ALA A 37 8.34 9.83 0.93
CA ALA A 37 7.38 10.92 1.10
C ALA A 37 6.35 10.61 2.18
N LEU A 38 6.88 10.22 3.35
CA LEU A 38 6.18 9.59 4.44
C LEU A 38 5.12 10.49 5.07
N HIS A 39 4.15 9.85 5.71
CA HIS A 39 3.04 10.46 6.43
C HIS A 39 2.62 9.53 7.57
N ASP A 40 1.66 9.93 8.41
CA ASP A 40 1.29 9.14 9.60
C ASP A 40 0.76 7.74 9.25
N GLY A 41 0.16 7.55 8.08
CA GLY A 41 -0.13 6.22 7.52
C GLY A 41 1.08 5.28 7.40
N HIS A 42 2.26 5.79 7.05
CA HIS A 42 3.48 4.98 7.04
C HIS A 42 4.01 4.77 8.46
N LEU A 43 3.97 5.83 9.29
CA LEU A 43 4.44 5.75 10.68
C LEU A 43 3.58 4.81 11.53
N SER A 44 2.30 4.61 11.21
CA SER A 44 1.49 3.59 11.86
C SER A 44 1.96 2.17 11.56
N LEU A 45 2.46 1.91 10.35
CA LEU A 45 3.06 0.62 10.01
C LEU A 45 4.35 0.39 10.82
N VAL A 46 5.18 1.43 10.94
CA VAL A 46 6.40 1.38 11.76
C VAL A 46 6.07 1.12 13.23
N ARG A 47 5.06 1.78 13.79
CA ARG A 47 4.60 1.55 15.17
C ARG A 47 4.10 0.12 15.36
N ALA A 48 3.31 -0.41 14.42
CA ALA A 48 2.86 -1.80 14.45
C ALA A 48 4.04 -2.79 14.36
N ALA A 49 5.00 -2.52 13.49
CA ALA A 49 6.22 -3.30 13.33
C ALA A 49 7.06 -3.34 14.63
N ARG A 50 7.24 -2.19 15.28
CA ARG A 50 7.95 -2.09 16.57
C ARG A 50 7.24 -2.83 17.71
N ALA A 51 5.92 -2.92 17.66
CA ALA A 51 5.15 -3.62 18.68
C ALA A 51 5.23 -5.15 18.52
N ALA A 52 5.46 -5.65 17.30
CA ALA A 52 5.39 -7.07 16.97
C ALA A 52 6.77 -7.73 16.73
N CYS A 53 7.84 -6.94 16.53
CA CYS A 53 9.18 -7.43 16.19
C CYS A 53 10.28 -6.68 16.96
N ASP A 54 11.43 -7.32 17.09
CA ASP A 54 12.58 -6.77 17.82
C ASP A 54 13.29 -5.65 17.05
N ARG A 55 13.37 -5.82 15.73
CA ARG A 55 14.08 -4.94 14.80
C ARG A 55 13.20 -4.52 13.64
N VAL A 56 13.28 -3.25 13.25
CA VAL A 56 12.49 -2.68 12.16
C VAL A 56 13.41 -2.14 11.08
N VAL A 57 13.23 -2.69 9.87
CA VAL A 57 13.78 -2.16 8.62
C VAL A 57 12.67 -1.44 7.88
N VAL A 58 12.91 -0.20 7.48
CA VAL A 58 12.04 0.54 6.55
C VAL A 58 12.80 0.72 5.24
N SER A 59 12.20 0.37 4.10
CA SER A 59 12.76 0.78 2.82
C SER A 59 12.12 2.05 2.30
N ILE A 60 12.95 2.88 1.66
CA ILE A 60 12.51 3.99 0.83
C ILE A 60 13.08 3.75 -0.57
N PHE A 61 12.23 3.31 -1.48
CA PHE A 61 12.61 3.06 -2.86
C PHE A 61 11.44 3.35 -3.81
N VAL A 62 11.56 4.40 -4.62
CA VAL A 62 10.60 4.68 -5.70
C VAL A 62 10.86 3.68 -6.82
N ASN A 63 10.11 2.60 -6.83
CA ASN A 63 10.30 1.50 -7.76
C ASN A 63 9.88 1.89 -9.19
N PRO A 64 10.79 2.00 -10.17
CA PRO A 64 10.41 2.39 -11.53
C PRO A 64 9.50 1.39 -12.24
N ILE A 65 9.65 0.07 -12.01
CA ILE A 65 8.95 -0.96 -12.79
C ILE A 65 7.48 -1.16 -12.40
N GLN A 66 6.99 -0.45 -11.36
CA GLN A 66 5.57 -0.44 -11.00
C GLN A 66 4.82 0.82 -11.47
N PHE A 67 5.50 1.73 -12.18
CA PHE A 67 4.87 2.90 -12.80
C PHE A 67 4.58 2.61 -14.27
N ASP A 68 3.33 2.81 -14.64
CA ASP A 68 2.78 2.74 -15.99
C ASP A 68 2.82 4.10 -16.71
N ASP A 69 3.00 5.19 -15.95
CA ASP A 69 3.18 6.55 -16.46
C ASP A 69 4.55 7.13 -16.04
N ALA A 70 5.37 7.47 -17.03
CA ALA A 70 6.67 8.09 -16.82
C ALA A 70 6.58 9.48 -16.17
N ALA A 71 5.51 10.24 -16.43
CA ALA A 71 5.28 11.54 -15.80
C ALA A 71 4.97 11.39 -14.31
N ASP A 72 4.17 10.39 -13.91
CA ASP A 72 3.92 10.10 -12.49
C ASP A 72 5.20 9.66 -11.77
N LEU A 73 6.05 8.83 -12.40
CA LEU A 73 7.36 8.44 -11.85
C LEU A 73 8.30 9.64 -11.68
N ALA A 74 8.33 10.55 -12.66
CA ALA A 74 9.14 11.76 -12.60
C ALA A 74 8.66 12.70 -11.49
N ALA A 75 7.34 12.90 -11.39
CA ALA A 75 6.70 13.78 -10.41
C ALA A 75 6.64 13.20 -8.99
N TYR A 76 6.96 11.91 -8.79
CA TYR A 76 6.88 11.30 -7.47
C TYR A 76 7.81 12.00 -6.47
N PRO A 77 7.29 12.44 -5.30
CA PRO A 77 8.08 13.19 -4.32
C PRO A 77 9.24 12.35 -3.76
N ARG A 78 10.44 12.94 -3.73
CA ARG A 78 11.65 12.33 -3.18
C ARG A 78 12.17 13.20 -2.04
N THR A 79 11.93 12.78 -0.80
CA THR A 79 12.17 13.59 0.41
C THR A 79 12.98 12.82 1.45
N LEU A 80 14.02 12.11 1.01
CA LEU A 80 14.76 11.14 1.82
C LEU A 80 15.24 11.72 3.17
N ASP A 81 15.76 12.94 3.20
CA ASP A 81 16.25 13.57 4.45
C ASP A 81 15.12 13.83 5.46
N ALA A 82 13.98 14.33 4.97
CA ALA A 82 12.80 14.57 5.79
C ALA A 82 12.19 13.25 6.28
N ASP A 83 12.13 12.25 5.40
CA ASP A 83 11.65 10.91 5.72
C ASP A 83 12.54 10.26 6.78
N ALA A 84 13.87 10.33 6.62
CA ALA A 84 14.83 9.82 7.60
C ALA A 84 14.69 10.50 8.97
N ALA A 85 14.36 11.79 9.02
CA ALA A 85 14.10 12.49 10.28
C ALA A 85 12.84 11.95 10.99
N LEU A 86 11.76 11.68 10.25
CA LEU A 86 10.55 11.07 10.80
C LEU A 86 10.83 9.65 11.33
N LEU A 87 11.58 8.84 10.57
CA LEU A 87 11.89 7.46 10.94
C LEU A 87 12.80 7.36 12.18
N ARG A 88 13.75 8.30 12.36
CA ARG A 88 14.54 8.41 13.59
C ARG A 88 13.66 8.58 14.83
N GLY A 89 12.64 9.44 14.74
CA GLY A 89 11.67 9.64 15.82
C GLY A 89 10.75 8.45 16.07
N ALA A 90 10.56 7.59 15.07
CA ALA A 90 9.68 6.42 15.13
C ALA A 90 10.37 5.13 15.63
N GLY A 91 11.67 5.19 15.94
CA GLY A 91 12.42 4.06 16.48
C GLY A 91 12.81 2.99 15.45
N VAL A 92 12.98 3.37 14.18
CA VAL A 92 13.49 2.47 13.14
C VAL A 92 14.96 2.10 13.39
N ASP A 93 15.31 0.83 13.21
CA ASP A 93 16.68 0.35 13.40
C ASP A 93 17.52 0.56 12.13
N VAL A 94 16.97 0.26 10.94
CA VAL A 94 17.63 0.46 9.63
C VAL A 94 16.70 1.14 8.63
N LEU A 95 17.15 2.24 8.02
CA LEU A 95 16.61 2.77 6.78
C LEU A 95 17.36 2.16 5.59
N TYR A 96 16.68 1.36 4.77
CA TYR A 96 17.23 0.84 3.52
C TYR A 96 16.81 1.73 2.33
N ALA A 97 17.75 2.48 1.78
CA ALA A 97 17.53 3.44 0.71
C ALA A 97 18.41 3.11 -0.52
N PRO A 98 18.12 2.00 -1.23
CA PRO A 98 18.93 1.57 -2.37
C PRO A 98 18.71 2.45 -3.60
N SER A 99 19.72 2.47 -4.48
CA SER A 99 19.58 3.03 -5.82
C SER A 99 18.80 2.09 -6.75
N ALA A 100 18.30 2.62 -7.87
CA ALA A 100 17.70 1.78 -8.91
C ALA A 100 18.70 0.77 -9.50
N ALA A 101 19.98 1.12 -9.60
CA ALA A 101 21.03 0.22 -10.11
C ALA A 101 21.33 -0.93 -9.13
N GLU A 102 21.21 -0.69 -7.82
CA GLU A 102 21.32 -1.73 -6.79
C GLU A 102 20.13 -2.69 -6.84
N MET A 103 18.92 -2.15 -7.03
CA MET A 103 17.71 -2.96 -7.14
C MET A 103 17.65 -3.72 -8.47
N TYR A 104 18.03 -3.08 -9.57
CA TYR A 104 17.91 -3.57 -10.93
C TYR A 104 19.23 -3.35 -11.69
N PRO A 105 20.22 -4.24 -11.51
CA PRO A 105 21.49 -4.13 -12.23
C PRO A 105 21.30 -4.31 -13.74
N PRO A 106 22.26 -3.88 -14.58
CA PRO A 106 22.21 -4.09 -16.02
C PRO A 106 21.95 -5.58 -16.37
N GLY A 107 20.95 -5.82 -17.21
CA GLY A 107 20.53 -7.18 -17.60
C GLY A 107 19.55 -7.86 -16.64
N PHE A 108 18.99 -7.15 -15.65
CA PHE A 108 17.92 -7.69 -14.80
C PHE A 108 16.74 -8.16 -15.64
N ALA A 109 16.41 -9.45 -15.57
CA ALA A 109 15.46 -10.10 -16.48
C ALA A 109 14.32 -10.86 -15.77
N THR A 110 14.30 -10.88 -14.43
CA THR A 110 13.31 -11.65 -13.66
C THR A 110 12.09 -10.80 -13.33
N THR A 111 10.89 -11.33 -13.60
CA THR A 111 9.62 -10.71 -13.20
C THR A 111 8.76 -11.75 -12.50
N ILE A 112 8.06 -11.33 -11.44
CA ILE A 112 7.07 -12.16 -10.74
C ILE A 112 5.68 -11.69 -11.15
N ARG A 113 4.89 -12.61 -11.72
CA ARG A 113 3.50 -12.35 -12.11
C ARG A 113 2.55 -13.22 -11.31
N VAL A 114 1.67 -12.58 -10.55
CA VAL A 114 0.63 -13.24 -9.73
C VAL A 114 -0.68 -13.15 -10.50
N ARG A 115 -1.32 -14.26 -10.86
CA ARG A 115 -2.59 -14.26 -11.62
C ARG A 115 -3.82 -14.23 -10.69
N GLY A 116 -4.98 -13.87 -11.22
CA GLY A 116 -6.23 -13.77 -10.46
C GLY A 116 -6.30 -12.50 -9.61
N VAL A 117 -5.69 -12.48 -8.43
CA VAL A 117 -5.80 -11.35 -7.48
C VAL A 117 -5.24 -10.01 -8.01
N SER A 118 -4.38 -10.05 -9.03
CA SER A 118 -3.84 -8.86 -9.69
C SER A 118 -4.73 -8.33 -10.82
N GLU A 119 -5.79 -9.04 -11.21
CA GLU A 119 -6.63 -8.71 -12.36
C GLU A 119 -7.82 -7.84 -11.94
N GLY A 120 -8.34 -7.01 -12.87
CA GLY A 120 -9.38 -6.02 -12.57
C GLY A 120 -8.89 -4.93 -11.61
N LEU A 121 -9.81 -4.09 -11.10
CA LEU A 121 -9.51 -3.00 -10.17
C LEU A 121 -8.29 -2.17 -10.63
N CYS A 122 -7.28 -1.96 -9.76
CA CYS A 122 -6.07 -1.24 -10.11
C CYS A 122 -5.21 -1.97 -11.15
N GLY A 123 -5.23 -3.30 -11.20
CA GLY A 123 -4.40 -4.05 -12.14
C GLY A 123 -4.95 -4.06 -13.57
N GLY A 124 -6.28 -4.00 -13.72
CA GLY A 124 -6.93 -3.74 -15.01
C GLY A 124 -6.67 -2.32 -15.51
N ALA A 125 -6.69 -1.33 -14.61
CA ALA A 125 -6.43 0.07 -14.94
C ALA A 125 -4.94 0.38 -15.20
N ARG A 126 -4.02 -0.43 -14.67
CA ARG A 126 -2.56 -0.17 -14.67
C ARG A 126 -1.77 -1.42 -15.06
N PRO A 127 -1.72 -1.76 -16.36
CA PRO A 127 -1.04 -2.97 -16.84
C PRO A 127 0.42 -3.03 -16.39
N GLY A 128 0.84 -4.19 -15.86
CA GLY A 128 2.21 -4.40 -15.35
C GLY A 128 2.48 -3.84 -13.95
N HIS A 129 1.59 -3.03 -13.38
CA HIS A 129 1.78 -2.43 -12.06
C HIS A 129 2.06 -3.49 -10.97
N PHE A 130 1.22 -4.52 -10.89
CA PHE A 130 1.38 -5.57 -9.87
C PHE A 130 2.52 -6.54 -10.13
N ASP A 131 2.95 -6.70 -11.38
CA ASP A 131 4.17 -7.44 -11.70
C ASP A 131 5.39 -6.70 -11.14
N GLY A 132 5.41 -5.37 -11.29
CA GLY A 132 6.42 -4.50 -10.68
C GLY A 132 6.41 -4.54 -9.15
N VAL A 133 5.23 -4.48 -8.54
CA VAL A 133 5.03 -4.57 -7.08
C VAL A 133 5.48 -5.93 -6.54
N ALA A 134 5.00 -7.04 -7.11
CA ALA A 134 5.38 -8.39 -6.67
C ALA A 134 6.90 -8.59 -6.77
N THR A 135 7.49 -8.17 -7.89
CA THR A 135 8.94 -8.27 -8.13
C THR A 135 9.75 -7.49 -7.09
N VAL A 136 9.42 -6.21 -6.85
CA VAL A 136 10.18 -5.39 -5.88
C VAL A 136 9.96 -5.85 -4.45
N VAL A 137 8.73 -6.21 -4.07
CA VAL A 137 8.42 -6.65 -2.71
C VAL A 137 9.15 -7.96 -2.41
N CYS A 138 9.09 -8.96 -3.29
CA CYS A 138 9.85 -10.21 -3.11
C CYS A 138 11.34 -9.95 -2.90
N LYS A 139 11.94 -9.08 -3.72
CA LYS A 139 13.35 -8.69 -3.55
C LYS A 139 13.61 -8.06 -2.18
N LEU A 140 12.80 -7.10 -1.76
CA LEU A 140 12.96 -6.42 -0.48
C LEU A 140 12.84 -7.39 0.70
N LEU A 141 11.85 -8.29 0.69
CA LEU A 141 11.68 -9.31 1.73
C LEU A 141 12.91 -10.21 1.86
N MET A 142 13.45 -10.66 0.72
CA MET A 142 14.64 -11.54 0.68
C MET A 142 15.96 -10.82 0.91
N GLN A 143 16.03 -9.51 0.62
CA GLN A 143 17.20 -8.68 0.91
C GLN A 143 17.28 -8.38 2.41
N ALA A 144 16.14 -8.04 3.02
CA ALA A 144 16.02 -7.74 4.45
C ALA A 144 15.89 -8.99 5.34
N LEU A 145 15.83 -10.20 4.74
CA LEU A 145 15.58 -11.47 5.43
C LEU A 145 14.42 -11.33 6.44
N ALA A 146 13.32 -10.68 6.03
CA ALA A 146 12.23 -10.31 6.93
C ALA A 146 11.56 -11.56 7.52
N ASP A 147 11.14 -11.50 8.79
CA ASP A 147 10.21 -12.48 9.38
C ASP A 147 8.76 -12.02 9.20
N CYS A 148 8.53 -10.70 9.29
CA CYS A 148 7.23 -10.09 9.14
C CYS A 148 7.33 -8.88 8.20
N ALA A 149 6.30 -8.62 7.42
CA ALA A 149 6.21 -7.41 6.60
C ALA A 149 4.85 -6.72 6.73
N PHE A 150 4.89 -5.40 6.88
CA PHE A 150 3.73 -4.59 7.26
C PHE A 150 3.24 -3.75 6.09
N PHE A 151 1.95 -3.89 5.75
CA PHE A 151 1.31 -3.19 4.65
C PHE A 151 -0.01 -2.55 5.10
N GLY A 152 -0.34 -1.39 4.53
CA GLY A 152 -1.61 -0.71 4.81
C GLY A 152 -2.77 -1.27 3.98
N GLU A 153 -3.95 -1.40 4.60
CA GLU A 153 -5.19 -1.83 3.92
C GLU A 153 -5.67 -0.88 2.83
N LYS A 154 -5.20 0.37 2.85
CA LYS A 154 -5.55 1.38 1.85
C LYS A 154 -5.23 0.89 0.44
N ASP A 155 -4.16 0.11 0.27
CA ASP A 155 -3.82 -0.56 -0.99
C ASP A 155 -4.23 -2.05 -0.91
N PHE A 156 -5.52 -2.31 -0.65
CA PHE A 156 -6.05 -3.65 -0.33
C PHE A 156 -5.68 -4.71 -1.39
N GLN A 157 -5.80 -4.40 -2.68
CA GLN A 157 -5.42 -5.31 -3.75
C GLN A 157 -3.92 -5.68 -3.71
N GLN A 158 -3.05 -4.71 -3.40
CA GLN A 158 -1.62 -4.97 -3.23
C GLN A 158 -1.37 -5.97 -2.10
N VAL A 159 -2.07 -5.85 -0.97
CA VAL A 159 -1.95 -6.79 0.15
C VAL A 159 -2.28 -8.21 -0.30
N HIS A 160 -3.36 -8.42 -1.06
CA HIS A 160 -3.71 -9.75 -1.58
C HIS A 160 -2.69 -10.28 -2.59
N VAL A 161 -2.18 -9.43 -3.49
CA VAL A 161 -1.10 -9.80 -4.42
C VAL A 161 0.14 -10.27 -3.66
N VAL A 162 0.57 -9.51 -2.65
CA VAL A 162 1.76 -9.84 -1.82
C VAL A 162 1.53 -11.11 -1.00
N ARG A 163 0.37 -11.26 -0.35
CA ARG A 163 0.01 -12.47 0.40
C ARG A 163 0.01 -13.71 -0.49
N ARG A 164 -0.58 -13.60 -1.68
CA ARG A 164 -0.63 -14.70 -2.64
C ARG A 164 0.77 -15.08 -3.11
N MET A 165 1.60 -14.10 -3.47
CA MET A 165 2.99 -14.31 -3.86
C MET A 165 3.79 -15.01 -2.75
N VAL A 166 3.68 -14.54 -1.51
CA VAL A 166 4.38 -15.12 -0.35
C VAL A 166 3.97 -16.57 -0.12
N THR A 167 2.67 -16.84 -0.21
CA THR A 167 2.11 -18.20 -0.06
C THR A 167 2.59 -19.11 -1.19
N ASP A 168 2.41 -18.71 -2.45
CA ASP A 168 2.74 -19.53 -3.61
C ASP A 168 4.25 -19.83 -3.72
N LEU A 169 5.10 -18.89 -3.30
CA LEU A 169 6.56 -19.06 -3.31
C LEU A 169 7.11 -19.65 -2.01
N ASN A 170 6.25 -19.99 -1.04
CA ASN A 170 6.64 -20.50 0.28
C ASN A 170 7.66 -19.60 1.00
N LEU A 171 7.51 -18.28 0.87
CA LEU A 171 8.40 -17.35 1.54
C LEU A 171 8.13 -17.40 3.05
N PRO A 172 9.16 -17.52 3.91
CA PRO A 172 8.98 -17.60 5.35
C PRO A 172 8.75 -16.21 5.97
N VAL A 173 7.76 -15.48 5.45
CA VAL A 173 7.44 -14.10 5.84
C VAL A 173 5.96 -13.98 6.18
N GLU A 174 5.65 -13.52 7.38
CA GLU A 174 4.30 -13.20 7.79
C GLU A 174 3.88 -11.83 7.20
N ILE A 175 2.75 -11.77 6.50
CA ILE A 175 2.22 -10.52 5.96
C ILE A 175 1.18 -9.93 6.91
N VAL A 176 1.59 -8.90 7.64
CA VAL A 176 0.76 -8.19 8.60
C VAL A 176 0.09 -6.99 7.93
N THR A 177 -1.22 -6.94 8.01
CA THR A 177 -2.01 -5.88 7.41
C THR A 177 -2.47 -4.91 8.49
N CYS A 178 -2.33 -3.61 8.23
CA CYS A 178 -2.65 -2.55 9.16
C CYS A 178 -3.81 -1.69 8.62
N PRO A 179 -4.76 -1.27 9.47
CA PRO A 179 -5.90 -0.46 9.06
C PRO A 179 -5.49 0.83 8.33
N THR A 180 -6.32 1.26 7.39
CA THR A 180 -6.16 2.54 6.70
C THR A 180 -6.15 3.70 7.70
N ARG A 181 -5.04 4.45 7.75
CA ARG A 181 -5.00 5.71 8.48
C ARG A 181 -5.69 6.80 7.67
N ARG A 182 -6.53 7.56 8.35
CA ARG A 182 -7.34 8.64 7.78
C ARG A 182 -6.93 9.96 8.39
N GLU A 183 -7.04 11.03 7.61
CA GLU A 183 -6.99 12.41 8.10
C GLU A 183 -8.24 12.71 8.96
N ASP A 184 -8.25 13.83 9.67
CA ASP A 184 -9.32 14.16 10.63
C ASP A 184 -10.72 14.24 9.99
N ASP A 185 -10.77 14.52 8.68
CA ASP A 185 -12.00 14.57 7.89
C ASP A 185 -12.37 13.22 7.22
N GLY A 186 -11.66 12.15 7.56
CA GLY A 186 -11.91 10.79 7.09
C GLY A 186 -11.21 10.40 5.79
N LEU A 187 -10.57 11.34 5.08
CA LEU A 187 -9.84 11.02 3.85
C LEU A 187 -8.69 10.04 4.14
N ALA A 188 -8.58 8.96 3.36
CA ALA A 188 -7.45 8.05 3.46
C ALA A 188 -6.13 8.80 3.22
N MET A 189 -5.16 8.66 4.13
CA MET A 189 -3.88 9.34 4.00
C MET A 189 -3.11 8.81 2.78
N SER A 190 -2.67 9.72 1.91
CA SER A 190 -1.81 9.39 0.78
C SER A 190 -0.82 10.51 0.50
N SER A 191 0.40 10.14 0.08
CA SER A 191 1.38 11.08 -0.45
C SER A 191 0.82 11.92 -1.62
N ARG A 192 -0.12 11.36 -2.39
CA ARG A 192 -0.81 12.01 -3.52
C ARG A 192 -1.80 13.11 -3.10
N ASN A 193 -2.28 13.14 -1.86
CA ASN A 193 -3.22 14.19 -1.39
C ASN A 193 -2.60 15.60 -1.51
N ARG A 194 -1.27 15.71 -1.41
CA ARG A 194 -0.52 16.98 -1.57
C ARG A 194 -0.55 17.55 -2.98
N ARG A 195 -0.98 16.77 -3.99
CA ARG A 195 -1.11 17.22 -5.38
C ARG A 195 -2.45 17.89 -5.68
N LEU A 196 -3.43 17.73 -4.79
CA LEU A 196 -4.73 18.38 -4.93
C LEU A 196 -4.62 19.86 -4.63
N SER A 197 -5.40 20.68 -5.33
CA SER A 197 -5.63 22.06 -4.90
C SER A 197 -6.31 22.10 -3.52
N ALA A 198 -6.35 23.27 -2.87
CA ALA A 198 -7.08 23.43 -1.61
C ALA A 198 -8.56 23.05 -1.75
N GLU A 199 -9.18 23.39 -2.89
CA GLU A 199 -10.56 23.04 -3.18
C GLU A 199 -10.72 21.54 -3.48
N GLY A 200 -9.83 20.97 -4.29
CA GLY A 200 -9.79 19.53 -4.56
C GLY A 200 -9.61 18.71 -3.29
N ARG A 201 -8.71 19.12 -2.39
CA ARG A 201 -8.52 18.47 -1.08
C ARG A 201 -9.77 18.52 -0.24
N ALA A 202 -10.46 19.67 -0.16
CA ALA A 202 -11.70 19.79 0.59
C ALA A 202 -12.82 18.88 0.02
N ARG A 203 -12.88 18.69 -1.30
CA ARG A 203 -13.83 17.79 -1.97
C ARG A 203 -13.47 16.31 -1.79
N ALA A 204 -12.19 15.96 -1.70
CA ALA A 204 -11.73 14.57 -1.60
C ALA A 204 -12.35 13.79 -0.43
N ARG A 205 -12.70 14.47 0.68
CA ARG A 205 -13.38 13.85 1.84
C ARG A 205 -14.74 13.23 1.51
N ILE A 206 -15.34 13.56 0.36
CA ILE A 206 -16.60 12.96 -0.08
C ILE A 206 -16.41 11.48 -0.44
N LEU A 207 -15.23 11.08 -0.92
CA LEU A 207 -14.95 9.68 -1.28
C LEU A 207 -15.23 8.69 -0.13
N PRO A 208 -14.61 8.82 1.06
CA PRO A 208 -14.90 7.92 2.17
C PRO A 208 -16.36 8.00 2.64
N GLN A 209 -16.99 9.17 2.58
CA GLN A 209 -18.40 9.34 2.98
C GLN A 209 -19.35 8.55 2.07
N VAL A 210 -19.16 8.67 0.74
CA VAL A 210 -19.96 7.94 -0.25
C VAL A 210 -19.72 6.44 -0.13
N LEU A 211 -18.48 6.01 0.10
CA LEU A 211 -18.15 4.60 0.32
C LEU A 211 -18.85 4.03 1.56
N THR A 212 -18.78 4.73 2.69
CA THR A 212 -19.45 4.29 3.93
C THR A 212 -20.96 4.21 3.74
N GLN A 213 -21.60 5.23 3.14
CA GLN A 213 -23.04 5.21 2.87
C GLN A 213 -23.44 4.07 1.92
N CYS A 214 -22.65 3.83 0.88
CA CYS A 214 -22.89 2.72 -0.04
C CYS A 214 -22.78 1.37 0.67
N ALA A 215 -21.76 1.19 1.51
CA ALA A 215 -21.56 -0.02 2.30
C ALA A 215 -22.72 -0.27 3.28
N GLU A 216 -23.19 0.76 3.98
CA GLU A 216 -24.34 0.69 4.89
C GLU A 216 -25.62 0.26 4.17
N ARG A 217 -25.85 0.78 2.96
CA ARG A 217 -27.02 0.42 2.15
C ARG A 217 -26.97 -1.02 1.65
N ILE A 218 -25.81 -1.46 1.17
CA ILE A 218 -25.61 -2.85 0.76
C ILE A 218 -25.85 -3.78 1.95
N ALA A 219 -25.33 -3.43 3.14
CA ALA A 219 -25.54 -4.19 4.38
C ALA A 219 -27.02 -4.20 4.82
N ALA A 220 -27.77 -3.13 4.55
CA ALA A 220 -29.20 -3.06 4.81
C ALA A 220 -30.07 -3.85 3.82
N GLY A 221 -29.46 -4.44 2.79
CA GLY A 221 -30.16 -5.26 1.78
C GLY A 221 -30.66 -4.49 0.57
N ASP A 222 -30.20 -3.25 0.35
CA ASP A 222 -30.44 -2.56 -0.92
C ASP A 222 -29.88 -3.37 -2.10
N ASP A 223 -30.50 -3.21 -3.26
CA ASP A 223 -29.98 -3.76 -4.52
C ASP A 223 -28.56 -3.25 -4.79
N LEU A 224 -27.63 -4.17 -5.01
CA LEU A 224 -26.20 -3.89 -5.11
C LEU A 224 -25.90 -2.94 -6.27
N ASP A 225 -26.42 -3.23 -7.47
CA ASP A 225 -26.13 -2.43 -8.66
C ASP A 225 -26.67 -1.01 -8.51
N THR A 226 -27.87 -0.87 -7.94
CA THR A 226 -28.48 0.42 -7.62
C THR A 226 -27.64 1.21 -6.61
N ALA A 227 -27.20 0.56 -5.52
CA ALA A 227 -26.38 1.21 -4.50
C ALA A 227 -25.02 1.68 -5.06
N LEU A 228 -24.37 0.85 -5.88
CA LEU A 228 -23.12 1.19 -6.56
C LEU A 228 -23.31 2.33 -7.57
N GLN A 229 -24.37 2.30 -8.38
CA GLN A 229 -24.62 3.34 -9.37
C GLN A 229 -24.86 4.70 -8.71
N GLN A 230 -25.68 4.74 -7.65
CA GLN A 230 -25.95 5.99 -6.92
C GLN A 230 -24.69 6.54 -6.24
N ALA A 231 -23.82 5.67 -5.75
CA ALA A 231 -22.52 6.08 -5.21
C ALA A 231 -21.60 6.66 -6.31
N ARG A 232 -21.56 6.07 -7.52
CA ARG A 232 -20.84 6.65 -8.66
C ARG A 232 -21.37 8.04 -9.01
N ASP A 233 -22.68 8.19 -9.12
CA ASP A 233 -23.32 9.47 -9.45
C ASP A 233 -23.02 10.54 -8.38
N ALA A 234 -23.02 10.16 -7.10
CA ALA A 234 -22.67 11.05 -5.99
C ALA A 234 -21.22 11.55 -6.07
N LEU A 235 -20.27 10.68 -6.46
CA LEU A 235 -18.88 11.10 -6.67
C LEU A 235 -18.76 12.10 -7.83
N ILE A 236 -19.41 11.82 -8.96
CA ILE A 236 -19.40 12.73 -10.11
C ILE A 236 -20.04 14.08 -9.76
N ALA A 237 -21.18 14.08 -9.07
CA ALA A 237 -21.85 15.30 -8.61
C ALA A 237 -20.98 16.12 -7.63
N ALA A 238 -20.12 15.46 -6.85
CA ALA A 238 -19.17 16.11 -5.94
C ALA A 238 -17.91 16.65 -6.64
N GLY A 239 -17.79 16.48 -7.96
CA GLY A 239 -16.72 17.03 -8.78
C GLY A 239 -15.57 16.06 -9.07
N PHE A 240 -15.73 14.77 -8.80
CA PHE A 240 -14.82 13.75 -9.35
C PHE A 240 -15.01 13.71 -10.88
N THR A 241 -13.91 13.70 -11.62
CA THR A 241 -13.92 13.75 -13.08
C THR A 241 -14.27 12.40 -13.71
N SER A 242 -13.91 11.31 -13.05
CA SER A 242 -14.29 9.96 -13.43
C SER A 242 -14.16 9.00 -12.24
N VAL A 243 -14.88 7.86 -12.33
CA VAL A 243 -14.73 6.72 -11.42
C VAL A 243 -14.18 5.56 -12.23
N ASP A 244 -12.95 5.15 -11.98
CA ASP A 244 -12.31 4.03 -12.68
C ASP A 244 -13.01 2.72 -12.30
N TYR A 245 -13.26 2.55 -11.01
CA TYR A 245 -14.05 1.45 -10.49
C TYR A 245 -14.65 1.83 -9.13
N LEU A 246 -15.81 1.23 -8.84
CA LEU A 246 -16.41 1.16 -7.53
C LEU A 246 -17.05 -0.22 -7.46
N GLU A 247 -16.47 -1.14 -6.69
CA GLU A 247 -16.80 -2.55 -6.77
C GLU A 247 -16.82 -3.21 -5.40
N LEU A 248 -17.75 -4.15 -5.21
CA LEU A 248 -17.81 -5.02 -4.05
C LEU A 248 -17.04 -6.32 -4.34
N ARG A 249 -16.07 -6.63 -3.49
CA ARG A 249 -15.19 -7.79 -3.64
C ARG A 249 -15.17 -8.62 -2.36
N ASP A 250 -15.00 -9.93 -2.50
CA ASP A 250 -14.79 -10.81 -1.35
C ASP A 250 -13.49 -10.43 -0.63
N ALA A 251 -13.54 -10.24 0.69
CA ALA A 251 -12.40 -9.76 1.45
C ALA A 251 -11.25 -10.79 1.56
N ARG A 252 -11.47 -12.05 1.15
CA ARG A 252 -10.48 -13.13 1.25
C ARG A 252 -9.65 -13.28 -0.02
N ASP A 253 -10.27 -13.16 -1.19
CA ASP A 253 -9.64 -13.48 -2.47
C ASP A 253 -9.89 -12.44 -3.59
N LEU A 254 -10.63 -11.37 -3.31
CA LEU A 254 -11.02 -10.34 -4.27
C LEU A 254 -11.91 -10.82 -5.42
N ALA A 255 -12.56 -11.98 -5.29
CA ALA A 255 -13.57 -12.41 -6.24
C ALA A 255 -14.69 -11.35 -6.34
N PRO A 256 -15.23 -11.07 -7.54
CA PRO A 256 -16.40 -10.20 -7.69
C PRO A 256 -17.58 -10.72 -6.86
N VAL A 257 -18.22 -9.82 -6.11
CA VAL A 257 -19.49 -10.11 -5.43
C VAL A 257 -20.59 -9.44 -6.23
N THR A 258 -21.52 -10.24 -6.77
CA THR A 258 -22.60 -9.76 -7.66
C THR A 258 -23.98 -9.77 -7.02
N THR A 259 -24.08 -10.21 -5.76
CA THR A 259 -25.32 -10.25 -4.98
C THR A 259 -25.04 -9.73 -3.57
N THR A 260 -26.07 -9.64 -2.72
CA THR A 260 -25.89 -9.31 -1.30
C THR A 260 -24.80 -10.21 -0.68
N PRO A 261 -23.78 -9.63 -0.02
CA PRO A 261 -22.68 -10.42 0.54
C PRO A 261 -23.18 -11.31 1.68
N THR A 262 -22.75 -12.57 1.69
CA THR A 262 -23.02 -13.54 2.77
C THR A 262 -21.78 -13.87 3.60
N ALA A 263 -20.66 -13.21 3.28
CA ALA A 263 -19.37 -13.31 3.92
C ALA A 263 -18.68 -11.93 3.89
N PRO A 264 -17.63 -11.69 4.70
CA PRO A 264 -16.95 -10.41 4.73
C PRO A 264 -16.54 -9.93 3.32
N ALA A 265 -16.99 -8.72 2.97
CA ALA A 265 -16.75 -8.11 1.68
C ALA A 265 -16.16 -6.71 1.85
N ARG A 266 -15.43 -6.26 0.84
CA ARG A 266 -14.77 -4.96 0.79
C ARG A 266 -15.34 -4.17 -0.38
N LEU A 267 -15.85 -2.98 -0.10
CA LEU A 267 -16.18 -2.00 -1.14
C LEU A 267 -14.91 -1.21 -1.46
N LEU A 268 -14.46 -1.29 -2.71
CA LEU A 268 -13.22 -0.68 -3.19
C LEU A 268 -13.53 0.35 -4.27
N ALA A 269 -12.86 1.50 -4.21
CA ALA A 269 -12.96 2.52 -5.26
C ALA A 269 -11.61 3.03 -5.73
N ALA A 270 -11.59 3.44 -7.00
CA ALA A 270 -10.62 4.37 -7.53
C ALA A 270 -11.36 5.43 -8.35
N ALA A 271 -11.07 6.70 -8.08
CA ALA A 271 -11.71 7.82 -8.76
C ALA A 271 -10.72 8.97 -8.96
N TRP A 272 -10.92 9.73 -10.02
CA TRP A 272 -10.10 10.88 -10.36
C TRP A 272 -10.73 12.16 -9.83
N LEU A 273 -9.92 12.96 -9.13
CA LEU A 273 -10.27 14.30 -8.71
C LEU A 273 -9.15 15.23 -9.16
N GLU A 274 -9.49 16.22 -9.99
CA GLU A 274 -8.51 16.99 -10.75
C GLU A 274 -7.61 16.04 -11.58
N SER A 275 -6.29 16.10 -11.41
CA SER A 275 -5.31 15.20 -12.04
C SER A 275 -4.81 14.10 -11.09
N VAL A 276 -5.49 13.88 -9.96
CA VAL A 276 -5.06 12.96 -8.92
C VAL A 276 -6.02 11.78 -8.85
N ARG A 277 -5.47 10.58 -9.06
CA ARG A 277 -6.17 9.31 -8.86
C ARG A 277 -6.15 8.92 -7.38
N LEU A 278 -7.31 8.98 -6.74
CA LEU A 278 -7.50 8.57 -5.35
C LEU A 278 -8.02 7.13 -5.31
N ILE A 279 -7.62 6.38 -4.28
CA ILE A 279 -8.18 5.06 -3.99
C ILE A 279 -8.57 5.01 -2.51
N ASP A 280 -9.63 4.27 -2.21
CA ASP A 280 -10.06 4.00 -0.84
C ASP A 280 -10.87 2.70 -0.81
N GLY A 281 -11.10 2.18 0.38
CA GLY A 281 -11.94 1.02 0.60
C GLY A 281 -12.46 0.92 2.04
N VAL A 282 -13.64 0.34 2.17
CA VAL A 282 -14.33 0.14 3.45
C VAL A 282 -14.89 -1.28 3.53
N ASP A 283 -14.96 -1.82 4.74
CA ASP A 283 -15.67 -3.07 4.98
C ASP A 283 -17.16 -2.87 4.78
N VAL A 284 -17.80 -3.89 4.24
CA VAL A 284 -19.26 -4.00 4.22
C VAL A 284 -19.65 -4.95 5.34
N GLY A 285 -20.42 -4.44 6.31
CA GLY A 285 -20.97 -5.26 7.37
C GLY A 285 -21.88 -6.35 6.78
N VAL A 286 -21.68 -7.58 7.23
CA VAL A 286 -22.53 -8.75 6.96
C VAL A 286 -23.10 -9.28 8.25
#